data_AF-A0A0W0HJM8-F1
#
_entry.id   AF-A0A0W0HJM8-F1
#
_cell.length_a   1.000
_cell.length_b   1.000
_cell.length_c   1.000
_cell.angle_alpha   90.00
_cell.angle_beta   90.00
_cell.angle_gamma   90.00
#
_symmetry.space_group_name_H-M   'P 1'
#
loop_
_entity.id
_entity.type
_entity.pdbx_description
1 polymer ?
#
loop_
_entity_poly.entity_id
_entity_poly.type
_entity_poly.pdbx_seq_one_letter_code
_entity_poly.pdbx_strand_id
1 'polypeptide(L)'
;MKNALAKNTLKTWLSLAVFFYLPFATASGPNLGLFLVMHDQLTQQERNDLNESYLSPLVKQLTEITGRRLTVTLITNEPGTTDFDYRGLEKTELLTSLSLISEKYADAKNLPLPSKRHKYVFLTSNKISLMRHGVTATNYNVAIASLKRYHTLAHEVGHLFGATHEAATGFPCQTTMWGDFTTAIIPCYYFSEANKALIRNYVDGTPAVN
;
A
#
# COMPACT_ATOMS: atom_id res chain seq x y z
N MET A 1 49.46 17.72 -32.57
CA MET A 1 48.88 17.52 -31.23
C MET A 1 47.79 18.54 -30.86
N LYS A 2 46.85 18.89 -31.76
CA LYS A 2 45.70 19.79 -31.42
C LYS A 2 44.31 19.16 -31.61
N ASN A 3 44.21 18.01 -32.31
CA ASN A 3 42.92 17.41 -32.68
C ASN A 3 42.37 16.34 -31.72
N ALA A 4 43.16 15.86 -30.76
CA ALA A 4 42.72 14.83 -29.81
C ALA A 4 42.03 15.42 -28.56
N LEU A 5 42.45 16.62 -28.12
CA LEU A 5 41.91 17.27 -26.93
C LEU A 5 40.46 17.76 -27.14
N ALA A 6 40.15 18.25 -28.34
CA ALA A 6 38.82 18.79 -28.69
C ALA A 6 37.73 17.71 -28.83
N LYS A 7 38.10 16.47 -29.17
CA LYS A 7 37.13 15.36 -29.29
C LYS A 7 36.69 14.79 -27.95
N ASN A 8 37.56 14.84 -26.94
CA ASN A 8 37.23 14.36 -25.60
C ASN A 8 36.38 15.35 -24.81
N THR A 9 36.59 16.66 -24.98
CA THR A 9 35.73 17.68 -24.35
C THR A 9 34.31 17.64 -24.92
N LEU A 10 34.13 17.46 -26.23
CA LEU A 10 32.79 17.40 -26.83
C LEU A 10 31.95 16.21 -26.33
N LYS A 11 32.58 15.06 -26.03
CA LYS A 11 31.90 13.89 -25.46
C LYS A 11 31.49 14.09 -24.00
N THR A 12 32.30 14.76 -23.18
CA THR A 12 31.92 15.05 -21.79
C THR A 12 30.79 16.07 -21.68
N TRP A 13 30.70 17.05 -22.59
CA TRP A 13 29.56 17.98 -22.62
C TRP A 13 28.27 17.34 -23.11
N LEU A 14 28.32 16.37 -24.04
CA LEU A 14 27.13 15.64 -24.47
C LEU A 14 26.55 14.74 -23.36
N SER A 15 27.41 14.08 -22.57
CA SER A 15 26.97 13.25 -21.43
C SER A 15 26.36 14.08 -20.29
N LEU A 16 26.81 15.32 -20.08
CA LEU A 16 26.24 16.22 -19.07
C LEU A 16 24.89 16.81 -19.52
N ALA A 17 24.71 17.07 -20.81
CA ALA A 17 23.44 17.57 -21.36
C ALA A 17 22.31 16.54 -21.28
N VAL A 18 22.62 15.23 -21.39
CA VAL A 18 21.59 14.16 -21.27
C VAL A 18 20.99 14.11 -19.86
N PHE A 19 21.71 14.51 -18.81
CA PHE A 19 21.16 14.57 -17.45
C PHE A 19 20.18 15.72 -17.22
N PHE A 20 20.25 16.81 -18.00
CA PHE A 20 19.32 17.95 -17.87
C PHE A 20 18.02 17.78 -18.66
N TYR A 21 17.96 16.85 -19.63
CA TYR A 21 16.78 16.59 -20.45
C TYR A 21 16.03 15.31 -20.10
N LEU A 22 16.51 14.54 -19.12
CA LEU A 22 15.61 13.58 -18.48
C LEU A 22 14.60 14.42 -17.70
N PRO A 23 13.29 14.34 -17.99
CA PRO A 23 12.33 14.81 -17.03
C PRO A 23 12.62 13.99 -15.78
N PHE A 24 13.22 14.62 -14.77
CA PHE A 24 13.12 14.10 -13.42
C PHE A 24 11.63 13.87 -13.26
N ALA A 25 11.20 12.61 -13.17
CA ALA A 25 9.81 12.32 -12.88
C ALA A 25 9.55 12.97 -11.53
N THR A 26 9.04 14.20 -11.56
CA THR A 26 8.76 14.98 -10.38
C THR A 26 7.56 14.29 -9.76
N ALA A 27 7.82 13.45 -8.76
CA ALA A 27 6.76 12.88 -7.97
C ALA A 27 5.91 14.05 -7.43
N SER A 28 4.58 13.92 -7.47
CA SER A 28 3.65 14.97 -7.03
C SER A 28 3.75 15.29 -5.53
N GLY A 29 4.59 14.55 -4.79
CA GLY A 29 4.93 14.77 -3.40
C GLY A 29 5.86 13.67 -2.87
N PRO A 30 6.09 13.62 -1.55
CA PRO A 30 6.90 12.57 -0.92
C PRO A 30 6.40 11.17 -1.25
N ASN A 31 7.34 10.21 -1.32
CA ASN A 31 7.02 8.80 -1.53
C ASN A 31 6.16 8.25 -0.38
N LEU A 32 5.32 7.28 -0.71
CA LEU A 32 4.47 6.53 0.21
C LEU A 32 5.12 5.19 0.52
N GLY A 33 4.88 4.66 1.72
CA GLY A 33 5.39 3.37 2.17
C GLY A 33 4.25 2.43 2.57
N LEU A 34 4.31 1.18 2.11
CA LEU A 34 3.42 0.10 2.49
C LEU A 34 4.24 -1.06 3.03
N PHE A 35 4.16 -1.29 4.34
CA PHE A 35 4.83 -2.35 5.07
C PHE A 35 3.85 -3.51 5.24
N LEU A 36 4.10 -4.61 4.55
CA LEU A 36 3.22 -5.78 4.55
C LEU A 36 3.77 -6.82 5.52
N VAL A 37 3.10 -6.95 6.67
CA VAL A 37 3.43 -7.94 7.68
C VAL A 37 2.74 -9.25 7.30
N MET A 38 3.52 -10.17 6.74
CA MET A 38 3.03 -11.43 6.21
C MET A 38 2.95 -12.46 7.31
N HIS A 39 1.73 -12.84 7.73
CA HIS A 39 1.59 -13.80 8.81
C HIS A 39 2.22 -15.15 8.41
N ASP A 40 2.90 -15.80 9.35
CA ASP A 40 3.62 -17.06 9.11
C ASP A 40 2.75 -18.21 8.61
N GLN A 41 1.44 -18.19 8.89
CA GLN A 41 0.47 -19.16 8.37
C GLN A 41 0.20 -19.05 6.86
N LEU A 42 0.66 -17.99 6.18
CA LEU A 42 0.49 -17.84 4.74
C LEU A 42 1.09 -19.03 3.99
N THR A 43 0.27 -19.68 3.17
CA THR A 43 0.70 -20.81 2.34
C THR A 43 1.69 -20.35 1.29
N GLN A 44 2.53 -21.27 0.78
CA GLN A 44 3.48 -20.94 -0.29
C GLN A 44 2.77 -20.37 -1.53
N GLN A 45 1.59 -20.90 -1.88
CA GLN A 45 0.80 -20.42 -2.99
C GLN A 45 0.33 -18.97 -2.76
N GLU A 46 -0.25 -18.66 -1.59
CA GLU A 46 -0.67 -17.29 -1.26
C GLU A 46 0.49 -16.29 -1.31
N ARG A 47 1.70 -16.72 -0.89
CA ARG A 47 2.91 -15.89 -0.97
C ARG A 47 3.34 -15.65 -2.42
N ASN A 48 3.32 -16.68 -3.26
CA ASN A 48 3.67 -16.59 -4.68
C ASN A 48 2.68 -15.69 -5.44
N ASP A 49 1.39 -15.82 -5.15
CA ASP A 49 0.33 -15.07 -5.83
C ASP A 49 0.22 -13.62 -5.35
N LEU A 50 0.79 -13.28 -4.20
CA LEU A 50 0.63 -11.98 -3.55
C LEU A 50 0.93 -10.82 -4.51
N ASN A 51 2.05 -10.90 -5.24
CA ASN A 51 2.48 -9.80 -6.09
C ASN A 51 1.56 -9.58 -7.30
N GLU A 52 1.29 -10.62 -8.08
CA GLU A 52 0.51 -10.49 -9.32
C GLU A 52 -0.97 -10.32 -9.04
N SER A 53 -1.50 -11.09 -8.09
CA SER A 53 -2.91 -11.07 -7.77
C SER A 53 -3.26 -9.83 -6.95
N TYR A 54 -2.52 -9.48 -5.90
CA TYR A 54 -3.02 -8.47 -4.96
C TYR A 54 -2.29 -7.13 -5.07
N LEU A 55 -0.96 -7.15 -5.14
CA LEU A 55 -0.16 -5.93 -5.00
C LEU A 55 -0.02 -5.12 -6.28
N SER A 56 0.32 -5.75 -7.40
CA SER A 56 0.60 -5.04 -8.66
C SER A 56 -0.58 -4.15 -9.10
N PRO A 57 -1.85 -4.63 -9.08
CA PRO A 57 -3.00 -3.78 -9.44
C PRO A 57 -3.21 -2.63 -8.46
N LEU A 58 -3.03 -2.88 -7.16
CA LEU A 58 -3.20 -1.88 -6.10
C LEU A 58 -2.12 -0.79 -6.18
N VAL A 59 -0.85 -1.19 -6.28
CA VAL A 59 0.30 -0.30 -6.38
C VAL A 59 0.19 0.57 -7.63
N LYS A 60 -0.18 -0.02 -8.77
CA LYS A 60 -0.40 0.71 -10.01
C LYS A 60 -1.45 1.80 -9.81
N GLN A 61 -2.63 1.45 -9.30
CA GLN A 61 -3.70 2.41 -9.09
C GLN A 61 -3.33 3.52 -8.10
N LEU A 62 -2.75 3.18 -6.94
CA LEU A 62 -2.37 4.19 -5.97
C LEU A 62 -1.30 5.14 -6.54
N THR A 63 -0.34 4.61 -7.31
CA THR A 63 0.68 5.42 -7.99
C THR A 63 0.04 6.36 -9.02
N GLU A 64 -0.90 5.87 -9.83
CA GLU A 64 -1.62 6.67 -10.83
C GLU A 64 -2.51 7.75 -10.17
N ILE A 65 -3.22 7.42 -9.10
CA ILE A 65 -4.12 8.34 -8.41
C ILE A 65 -3.34 9.47 -7.74
N THR A 66 -2.25 9.11 -7.05
CA THR A 66 -1.49 10.03 -6.18
C THR A 66 -0.36 10.75 -6.92
N GLY A 67 0.11 10.23 -8.05
CA GLY A 67 1.33 10.71 -8.71
C GLY A 67 2.59 10.51 -7.86
N ARG A 68 2.53 9.65 -6.82
CA ARG A 68 3.62 9.40 -5.87
C ARG A 68 4.07 7.95 -5.98
N ARG A 69 5.37 7.72 -5.82
CA ARG A 69 5.92 6.36 -5.75
C ARG A 69 5.45 5.68 -4.46
N LEU A 70 4.90 4.49 -4.58
CA LEU A 70 4.57 3.62 -3.46
C LEU A 70 5.63 2.53 -3.33
N THR A 71 6.43 2.58 -2.26
CA THR A 71 7.39 1.51 -1.93
C THR A 71 6.69 0.46 -1.08
N VAL A 72 6.83 -0.81 -1.47
CA VAL A 72 6.31 -1.95 -0.71
C VAL A 72 7.46 -2.70 -0.05
N THR A 73 7.37 -2.91 1.26
CA THR A 73 8.33 -3.69 2.06
C THR A 73 7.61 -4.92 2.61
N LEU A 74 8.10 -6.11 2.29
CA LEU A 74 7.57 -7.36 2.84
C LEU A 74 8.30 -7.70 4.13
N ILE A 75 7.54 -8.00 5.19
CA ILE A 75 8.04 -8.42 6.50
C ILE A 75 7.59 -9.86 6.72
N THR A 76 8.55 -10.77 6.88
CA THR A 76 8.34 -12.22 6.96
C THR A 76 9.26 -12.84 8.01
N ASN A 77 8.83 -13.90 8.71
CA ASN A 77 9.66 -14.67 9.63
C ASN A 77 10.26 -13.81 10.77
N GLU A 78 9.46 -12.94 11.37
CA GLU A 78 9.86 -12.05 12.47
C GLU A 78 9.03 -12.39 13.72
N PRO A 79 9.61 -13.11 14.71
CA PRO A 79 8.91 -13.50 15.92
C PRO A 79 8.31 -12.31 16.70
N GLY A 80 7.08 -12.49 17.18
CA GLY A 80 6.26 -11.45 17.79
C GLY A 80 5.66 -10.42 16.81
N THR A 81 5.97 -10.53 15.51
CA THR A 81 5.48 -9.61 14.46
C THR A 81 4.68 -10.35 13.40
N THR A 82 5.18 -11.47 12.88
CA THR A 82 4.54 -12.27 11.81
C THR A 82 3.76 -13.48 12.33
N ASP A 83 3.89 -13.80 13.61
CA ASP A 83 3.17 -14.86 14.34
C ASP A 83 2.15 -14.28 15.35
N PHE A 84 1.77 -13.01 15.17
CA PHE A 84 0.82 -12.32 16.02
C PHE A 84 -0.51 -13.07 16.13
N ASP A 85 -1.06 -13.15 17.34
CA ASP A 85 -2.41 -13.67 17.53
C ASP A 85 -3.45 -12.59 17.15
N TYR A 86 -4.46 -13.01 16.41
CA TYR A 86 -5.52 -12.14 15.92
C TYR A 86 -6.89 -12.78 15.97
N ARG A 87 -6.96 -14.09 16.25
CA ARG A 87 -8.22 -14.82 16.23
C ARG A 87 -8.93 -14.65 17.55
N GLY A 88 -10.24 -14.41 17.49
CA GLY A 88 -11.06 -14.26 18.70
C GLY A 88 -10.90 -12.93 19.43
N LEU A 89 -9.99 -12.05 18.98
CA LEU A 89 -9.87 -10.70 19.50
C LEU A 89 -11.02 -9.82 19.02
N GLU A 90 -11.51 -8.96 19.91
CA GLU A 90 -12.46 -7.92 19.55
C GLU A 90 -11.80 -6.88 18.64
N LYS A 91 -12.59 -6.22 17.78
CA LYS A 91 -12.06 -5.35 16.71
C LYS A 91 -11.11 -4.26 17.25
N THR A 92 -11.49 -3.59 18.33
CA THR A 92 -10.70 -2.50 18.93
C THR A 92 -9.41 -3.01 19.55
N GLU A 93 -9.46 -4.15 20.25
CA GLU A 93 -8.30 -4.79 20.85
C GLU A 93 -7.30 -5.22 19.77
N LEU A 94 -7.79 -5.90 18.73
CA LEU A 94 -6.97 -6.29 17.58
C LEU A 94 -6.24 -5.10 16.97
N LEU A 95 -6.96 -4.05 16.58
CA LEU A 95 -6.36 -2.90 15.90
C LEU A 95 -5.35 -2.14 16.80
N THR A 96 -5.60 -2.11 18.11
CA THR A 96 -4.66 -1.53 19.07
C THR A 96 -3.38 -2.36 19.17
N SER A 97 -3.52 -3.69 19.29
CA SER A 97 -2.37 -4.62 19.30
C SER A 97 -1.54 -4.52 18.03
N LEU A 98 -2.18 -4.43 16.85
CA LEU A 98 -1.49 -4.27 15.57
C LEU A 98 -0.73 -2.93 15.48
N SER A 99 -1.27 -1.85 16.04
CA SER A 99 -0.56 -0.55 16.13
C SER A 99 0.72 -0.71 16.95
N LEU A 100 0.61 -1.30 18.14
CA LEU A 100 1.75 -1.51 19.04
C LEU A 100 2.83 -2.42 18.43
N ILE A 101 2.43 -3.49 17.74
CA ILE A 101 3.35 -4.37 17.01
C ILE A 101 4.07 -3.58 15.91
N SER A 102 3.34 -2.75 15.16
CA SER A 102 3.90 -1.97 14.05
C SER A 102 4.91 -0.93 14.54
N GLU A 103 4.58 -0.18 15.60
CA GLU A 103 5.47 0.81 16.21
C GLU A 103 6.74 0.15 16.75
N LYS A 104 6.58 -0.91 17.56
CA LYS A 104 7.72 -1.65 18.13
C LYS A 104 8.63 -2.23 17.04
N TYR A 105 8.06 -2.82 15.99
CA TYR A 105 8.85 -3.37 14.89
C TYR A 105 9.57 -2.27 14.13
N ALA A 106 8.88 -1.16 13.82
CA ALA A 106 9.45 -0.03 13.12
C ALA A 106 10.65 0.56 13.87
N ASP A 107 10.48 0.83 15.18
CA ASP A 107 11.55 1.34 16.03
C ASP A 107 12.75 0.39 16.09
N ALA A 108 12.49 -0.90 16.33
CA ALA A 108 13.56 -1.91 16.43
C ALA A 108 14.37 -2.08 15.13
N LYS A 109 13.76 -1.80 13.98
CA LYS A 109 14.39 -1.95 12.65
C LYS A 109 14.81 -0.61 12.04
N ASN A 110 14.66 0.50 12.76
CA ASN A 110 14.87 1.87 12.26
C ASN A 110 14.08 2.17 10.97
N LEU A 111 12.84 1.68 10.91
CA LEU A 111 11.90 1.95 9.82
C LEU A 111 10.98 3.13 10.18
N PRO A 112 10.37 3.80 9.21
CA PRO A 112 9.40 4.86 9.48
C PRO A 112 8.19 4.36 10.29
N LEU A 113 7.84 5.06 11.36
CA LEU A 113 6.65 4.79 12.16
C LEU A 113 5.35 4.87 11.31
N PRO A 114 4.30 4.12 11.70
CA PRO A 114 2.96 4.24 11.10
C PRO A 114 2.50 5.70 11.07
N SER A 115 2.08 6.17 9.89
CA SER A 115 1.73 7.56 9.67
C SER A 115 0.85 7.73 8.43
N LYS A 116 0.46 8.97 8.13
CA LYS A 116 -0.26 9.28 6.89
C LYS A 116 0.48 8.79 5.63
N ARG A 117 1.83 8.74 5.66
CA ARG A 117 2.64 8.27 4.53
C ARG A 117 3.04 6.79 4.60
N HIS A 118 3.16 6.23 5.79
CA HIS A 118 3.72 4.90 6.01
C HIS A 118 2.65 4.01 6.64
N LYS A 119 2.17 3.02 5.89
CA LYS A 119 1.07 2.14 6.25
C LYS A 119 1.59 0.77 6.64
N TYR A 120 1.09 0.21 7.74
CA TYR A 120 1.41 -1.16 8.14
C TYR A 120 0.18 -2.05 7.95
N VAL A 121 0.30 -3.07 7.12
CA VAL A 121 -0.84 -3.92 6.74
C VAL A 121 -0.48 -5.38 7.00
N PHE A 122 -1.24 -6.00 7.88
CA PHE A 122 -1.07 -7.38 8.28
C PHE A 122 -1.85 -8.30 7.33
N LEU A 123 -1.19 -9.31 6.78
CA LEU A 123 -1.76 -10.23 5.80
C LEU A 123 -1.95 -11.60 6.41
N THR A 124 -3.14 -12.18 6.24
CA THR A 124 -3.48 -13.49 6.82
C THR A 124 -4.14 -14.41 5.79
N SER A 125 -3.94 -15.73 5.93
CA SER A 125 -4.67 -16.71 5.10
C SER A 125 -6.12 -16.81 5.51
N ASN A 126 -6.41 -16.65 6.80
CA ASN A 126 -7.72 -16.93 7.37
C ASN A 126 -8.46 -15.63 7.69
N LYS A 127 -9.79 -15.71 7.65
CA LYS A 127 -10.64 -14.57 8.01
C LYS A 127 -10.32 -14.06 9.41
N ILE A 128 -10.57 -12.77 9.64
CA ILE A 128 -10.35 -12.10 10.93
C ILE A 128 -11.41 -12.55 11.93
N SER A 129 -12.66 -12.69 11.46
CA SER A 129 -13.76 -13.32 12.19
C SER A 129 -14.68 -14.05 11.21
N LEU A 130 -15.76 -14.67 11.69
CA LEU A 130 -16.73 -15.38 10.84
C LEU A 130 -17.22 -14.54 9.64
N MET A 131 -17.45 -13.25 9.88
CA MET A 131 -18.00 -12.31 8.88
C MET A 131 -16.96 -11.34 8.30
N ARG A 132 -15.78 -11.17 8.93
CA ARG A 132 -14.82 -10.11 8.53
C ARG A 132 -13.60 -10.67 7.83
N HIS A 133 -13.38 -10.20 6.60
CA HIS A 133 -12.18 -10.49 5.82
C HIS A 133 -11.03 -9.51 6.10
N GLY A 134 -11.34 -8.28 6.48
CA GLY A 134 -10.35 -7.28 6.88
C GLY A 134 -10.96 -6.26 7.84
N VAL A 135 -10.09 -5.49 8.48
CA VAL A 135 -10.45 -4.28 9.24
C VAL A 135 -9.30 -3.27 9.21
N THR A 136 -9.66 -2.00 9.26
CA THR A 136 -8.71 -0.87 9.24
C THR A 136 -8.90 0.04 10.45
N ALA A 137 -7.80 0.57 10.98
CA ALA A 137 -7.75 1.72 11.90
C ALA A 137 -7.00 2.88 11.24
N THR A 138 -7.74 3.82 10.65
CA THR A 138 -7.15 4.96 9.93
C THR A 138 -6.36 5.90 10.84
N ASN A 139 -6.77 6.04 12.10
CA ASN A 139 -6.07 6.82 13.13
C ASN A 139 -4.70 6.20 13.51
N TYR A 140 -4.56 4.88 13.42
CA TYR A 140 -3.30 4.17 13.69
C TYR A 140 -2.49 3.90 12.43
N ASN A 141 -3.05 4.15 11.24
CA ASN A 141 -2.44 3.84 9.94
C ASN A 141 -2.09 2.34 9.78
N VAL A 142 -2.88 1.49 10.44
CA VAL A 142 -2.75 0.03 10.38
C VAL A 142 -4.01 -0.63 9.86
N ALA A 143 -3.84 -1.73 9.14
CA ALA A 143 -4.94 -2.58 8.72
C ALA A 143 -4.55 -4.05 8.79
N ILE A 144 -5.55 -4.92 8.73
CA ILE A 144 -5.37 -6.36 8.56
C ILE A 144 -6.31 -6.85 7.48
N ALA A 145 -5.79 -7.67 6.57
CA ALA A 145 -6.52 -8.18 5.41
C ALA A 145 -6.26 -9.68 5.20
N SER A 146 -7.34 -10.43 5.07
CA SER A 146 -7.29 -11.83 4.67
C SER A 146 -7.20 -11.98 3.16
N LEU A 147 -6.28 -12.84 2.71
CA LEU A 147 -6.11 -13.15 1.28
C LEU A 147 -7.21 -14.08 0.73
N LYS A 148 -8.15 -14.57 1.57
CA LYS A 148 -9.31 -15.38 1.10
C LYS A 148 -10.17 -14.70 0.04
N ARG A 149 -10.12 -13.37 -0.04
CA ARG A 149 -10.83 -12.60 -1.05
C ARG A 149 -9.88 -11.60 -1.66
N TYR A 150 -9.77 -11.66 -2.99
CA TYR A 150 -8.86 -10.86 -3.80
C TYR A 150 -8.94 -9.34 -3.50
N HIS A 151 -10.15 -8.79 -3.36
CA HIS A 151 -10.34 -7.35 -3.18
C HIS A 151 -10.02 -6.84 -1.76
N THR A 152 -9.95 -7.72 -0.76
CA THR A 152 -9.85 -7.31 0.66
C THR A 152 -8.65 -6.42 0.91
N LEU A 153 -7.47 -6.79 0.37
CA LEU A 153 -6.26 -6.01 0.57
C LEU A 153 -6.41 -4.59 0.02
N ALA A 154 -6.88 -4.46 -1.22
CA ALA A 154 -7.08 -3.16 -1.86
C ALA A 154 -8.14 -2.32 -1.13
N HIS A 155 -9.19 -2.96 -0.61
CA HIS A 155 -10.25 -2.30 0.16
C HIS A 155 -9.73 -1.71 1.47
N GLU A 156 -9.04 -2.51 2.29
CA GLU A 156 -8.48 -2.05 3.56
C GLU A 156 -7.38 -0.99 3.37
N VAL A 157 -6.52 -1.18 2.37
CA VAL A 157 -5.51 -0.15 2.01
C VAL A 157 -6.20 1.13 1.52
N GLY A 158 -7.31 1.03 0.78
CA GLY A 158 -8.10 2.18 0.38
C GLY A 158 -8.55 3.02 1.56
N HIS A 159 -9.10 2.39 2.61
CA HIS A 159 -9.47 3.10 3.85
C HIS A 159 -8.29 3.84 4.48
N LEU A 160 -7.09 3.23 4.50
CA LEU A 160 -5.87 3.87 5.03
C LEU A 160 -5.44 5.12 4.27
N PHE A 161 -5.88 5.27 3.02
CA PHE A 161 -5.67 6.45 2.17
C PHE A 161 -6.92 7.33 2.05
N GLY A 162 -7.92 7.18 2.92
CA GLY A 162 -9.09 8.06 2.98
C GLY A 162 -10.22 7.71 2.02
N ALA A 163 -10.15 6.57 1.34
CA ALA A 163 -11.27 6.05 0.56
C ALA A 163 -12.41 5.57 1.48
N THR A 164 -13.66 5.69 1.03
CA THR A 164 -14.85 5.35 1.84
C THR A 164 -15.85 4.53 1.05
N HIS A 165 -16.76 3.85 1.77
CA HIS A 165 -17.82 3.05 1.16
C HIS A 165 -18.85 3.94 0.45
N GLU A 166 -19.14 5.11 1.00
CA GLU A 166 -20.13 6.07 0.48
C GLU A 166 -19.75 6.61 -0.90
N ALA A 167 -18.44 6.66 -1.18
CA ALA A 167 -17.92 7.08 -2.48
C ALA A 167 -17.83 5.92 -3.48
N ALA A 168 -18.17 4.68 -3.12
CA ALA A 168 -18.14 3.54 -4.04
C ALA A 168 -19.29 3.59 -5.07
N THR A 169 -19.03 3.09 -6.26
CA THR A 169 -20.04 2.86 -7.30
C THR A 169 -20.22 1.37 -7.56
N GLY A 170 -21.46 0.97 -7.91
CA GLY A 170 -21.87 -0.42 -8.12
C GLY A 170 -22.24 -0.79 -9.57
N PHE A 171 -22.29 0.18 -10.48
CA PHE A 171 -22.62 -0.03 -11.90
C PHE A 171 -21.49 0.54 -12.79
N PRO A 172 -21.07 -0.19 -13.86
CA PRO A 172 -21.54 -1.51 -14.28
C PRO A 172 -21.01 -2.67 -13.43
N CYS A 173 -20.08 -2.39 -12.51
CA CYS A 173 -19.49 -3.34 -11.57
C CYS A 173 -19.26 -2.68 -10.21
N GLN A 174 -18.98 -3.46 -9.16
CA GLN A 174 -18.67 -2.96 -7.82
C GLN A 174 -17.21 -2.52 -7.73
N THR A 175 -17.00 -1.23 -7.46
CA THR A 175 -15.67 -0.65 -7.23
C THR A 175 -15.06 -1.10 -5.91
N THR A 176 -13.74 -0.97 -5.77
CA THR A 176 -12.93 -1.53 -4.66
C THR A 176 -13.50 -1.26 -3.26
N MET A 177 -14.09 -0.08 -3.03
CA MET A 177 -14.63 0.31 -1.72
C MET A 177 -16.06 -0.12 -1.47
N TRP A 178 -16.67 -0.94 -2.34
CA TRP A 178 -18.01 -1.46 -2.07
C TRP A 178 -18.00 -2.33 -0.80
N GLY A 179 -18.92 -2.09 0.15
CA GLY A 179 -18.89 -2.76 1.46
C GLY A 179 -19.31 -4.23 1.42
N ASP A 180 -20.26 -4.57 0.54
CA ASP A 180 -20.91 -5.88 0.49
C ASP A 180 -20.59 -6.64 -0.80
N PHE A 181 -19.40 -7.23 -0.85
CA PHE A 181 -19.06 -8.15 -1.95
C PHE A 181 -19.67 -9.52 -1.70
N THR A 182 -20.65 -9.91 -2.51
CA THR A 182 -21.13 -11.29 -2.63
C THR A 182 -20.54 -11.92 -3.90
N THR A 183 -20.49 -13.25 -3.96
CA THR A 183 -19.86 -13.98 -5.09
C THR A 183 -20.59 -13.84 -6.43
N ALA A 184 -21.78 -13.25 -6.45
CA ALA A 184 -22.61 -13.11 -7.65
C ALA A 184 -22.42 -11.78 -8.39
N ILE A 185 -21.61 -10.85 -7.86
CA ILE A 185 -21.48 -9.49 -8.40
C ILE A 185 -20.10 -9.30 -9.02
N ILE A 186 -20.05 -8.66 -10.19
CA ILE A 186 -18.83 -8.41 -10.95
C ILE A 186 -18.02 -7.33 -10.22
N PRO A 187 -16.81 -7.63 -9.69
CA PRO A 187 -15.92 -6.62 -9.12
C PRO A 187 -15.17 -5.89 -10.24
N CYS A 188 -15.10 -4.57 -10.15
CA CYS A 188 -14.33 -3.73 -11.08
C CYS A 188 -12.81 -3.81 -10.84
N TYR A 189 -12.41 -4.17 -9.62
CA TYR A 189 -11.02 -4.09 -9.13
C TYR A 189 -10.36 -2.71 -9.25
N TYR A 190 -11.15 -1.64 -9.34
CA TYR A 190 -10.65 -0.27 -9.30
C TYR A 190 -11.42 0.64 -8.34
N PHE A 191 -10.78 1.70 -7.85
CA PHE A 191 -11.43 2.75 -7.07
C PHE A 191 -12.34 3.61 -7.96
N SER A 192 -13.54 3.95 -7.50
CA SER A 192 -14.42 4.92 -8.16
C SER A 192 -13.76 6.29 -8.29
N GLU A 193 -14.18 7.12 -9.25
CA GLU A 193 -13.62 8.48 -9.43
C GLU A 193 -13.73 9.34 -8.15
N ALA A 194 -14.84 9.22 -7.42
CA ALA A 194 -15.00 9.89 -6.12
C ALA A 194 -13.95 9.43 -5.10
N ASN A 195 -13.68 8.11 -5.01
CA ASN A 195 -12.63 7.59 -4.14
C ASN A 195 -11.23 7.98 -4.61
N LYS A 196 -10.97 8.05 -5.93
CA LYS A 196 -9.68 8.55 -6.45
C LYS A 196 -9.44 10.00 -6.00
N ALA A 197 -10.47 10.85 -6.00
CA ALA A 197 -10.37 12.21 -5.51
C ALA A 197 -10.10 12.27 -4.00
N LEU A 198 -10.79 11.44 -3.20
CA LEU A 198 -10.54 11.36 -1.75
C LEU A 198 -9.12 10.91 -1.43
N ILE A 199 -8.62 9.88 -2.11
CA ILE A 199 -7.24 9.38 -1.95
C ILE A 199 -6.22 10.46 -2.29
N ARG A 200 -6.43 11.20 -3.39
CA ARG A 200 -5.57 12.32 -3.78
C ARG A 200 -5.55 13.41 -2.70
N ASN A 201 -6.73 13.83 -2.24
CA ASN A 201 -6.85 14.86 -1.20
C ASN A 201 -6.18 14.42 0.11
N TYR A 202 -6.28 13.13 0.48
CA TYR A 202 -5.63 12.59 1.67
C TYR A 202 -4.11 12.73 1.62
N VAL A 203 -3.48 12.36 0.49
CA VAL A 203 -2.02 12.43 0.35
C VAL A 203 -1.51 13.87 0.16
N ASP A 204 -2.30 14.74 -0.47
CA ASP A 204 -1.93 16.15 -0.66
C ASP A 204 -2.05 16.95 0.64
N GLY A 205 -2.98 16.60 1.51
CA GLY A 205 -3.04 17.08 2.89
C GLY A 205 -2.00 16.45 3.83
N THR A 206 -1.05 15.67 3.31
CA THR A 206 0.02 15.04 4.09
C THR A 206 1.34 15.80 3.92
N PRO A 207 1.88 16.43 5.00
CA PRO A 207 3.10 17.23 4.92
C PRO A 207 4.34 16.39 4.57
N ALA A 208 5.38 17.08 4.07
CA ALA A 208 6.63 16.43 3.64
C ALA A 208 7.49 15.90 4.80
N VAL A 209 7.29 16.41 6.00
CA VAL A 209 7.98 16.06 7.25
C VAL A 209 6.94 15.92 8.34
N ASN A 210 7.08 14.87 9.15
CA ASN A 210 6.45 14.76 10.47
C ASN A 210 7.43 15.30 11.51
#